data_AF-A0A401VU77-F1
#
_entry.id   AF-A0A401VU77-F1
#
_cell.length_a   1.000
_cell.length_b   1.000
_cell.length_c   1.000
_cell.angle_alpha   90.00
_cell.angle_beta   90.00
_cell.angle_gamma   90.00
#
_symmetry.space_group_name_H-M   'P 1'
#
loop_
_entity.id
_entity.type
_entity.pdbx_description
1 polymer ?
#
loop_
_entity_poly.entity_id
_entity_poly.type
_entity_poly.pdbx_seq_one_letter_code
_entity_poly.pdbx_strand_id
1 'polypeptide(L)'
;MTGTHPAGAPAPGPAGPVARHHDPRRARRAPWPVTVIRAAHDPGLDAAAAAAWQDYAADDITLATVPGDHFACFTRPYDTVRLIAGAVRR
;
A
#
# COMPACT_ATOMS: atom_id res chain seq x y z
N MET A 1 36.12 -46.88 -25.25
CA MET A 1 35.01 -46.61 -24.32
C MET A 1 34.57 -45.18 -24.53
N THR A 2 33.48 -44.98 -25.27
CA THR A 2 32.91 -43.66 -25.59
C THR A 2 31.71 -43.45 -24.66
N GLY A 3 31.85 -42.55 -23.67
CA GLY A 3 30.75 -42.14 -22.81
C GLY A 3 29.89 -41.09 -23.52
N THR A 4 28.61 -41.37 -23.70
CA THR A 4 27.61 -40.42 -24.17
C THR A 4 27.07 -39.63 -22.98
N HIS A 5 27.28 -38.31 -22.97
CA HIS A 5 26.56 -37.40 -22.07
C HIS A 5 25.11 -37.24 -22.57
N PRO A 6 24.08 -37.28 -21.71
CA PRO A 6 22.73 -36.90 -22.10
C PRO A 6 22.62 -35.37 -22.22
N ALA A 7 21.86 -34.94 -23.23
CA ALA A 7 21.57 -33.54 -23.51
C ALA A 7 20.86 -32.87 -22.31
N GLY A 8 21.30 -31.65 -21.97
CA GLY A 8 20.72 -30.84 -20.91
C GLY A 8 19.25 -30.50 -21.18
N ALA A 9 18.45 -30.50 -20.11
CA ALA A 9 17.06 -30.05 -20.16
C ALA A 9 16.99 -28.57 -20.59
N PRO A 10 15.96 -28.17 -21.36
CA PRO A 10 15.78 -26.76 -21.71
C PRO A 10 15.53 -25.92 -20.46
N ALA A 11 16.18 -24.76 -20.39
CA ALA A 11 15.96 -23.79 -19.32
C ALA A 11 14.48 -23.34 -19.30
N PRO A 12 13.88 -23.16 -18.11
CA PRO A 12 12.54 -22.59 -18.02
C PRO A 12 12.57 -21.18 -18.64
N GLY A 13 11.69 -20.94 -19.62
CA GLY A 13 11.51 -19.62 -20.22
C GLY A 13 11.10 -18.58 -19.18
N PRO A 14 11.31 -17.28 -19.44
CA PRO A 14 10.99 -16.24 -18.47
C PRO A 14 9.51 -16.30 -18.12
N ALA A 15 9.21 -16.43 -16.83
CA ALA A 15 7.87 -16.21 -16.31
C ALA A 15 7.49 -14.76 -16.67
N GLY A 16 6.57 -14.59 -17.62
CA GLY A 16 6.03 -13.28 -17.97
C GLY A 16 5.46 -12.60 -16.71
N PRO A 17 5.42 -11.26 -16.67
CA PRO A 17 4.91 -10.55 -15.50
C PRO A 17 3.44 -10.90 -15.33
N VAL A 18 3.12 -11.68 -14.29
CA VAL A 18 1.75 -11.88 -13.84
C VAL A 18 1.35 -10.60 -13.15
N ALA A 19 0.90 -9.61 -13.91
CA ALA A 19 0.25 -8.43 -13.37
C ALA A 19 -1.03 -8.90 -12.67
N ARG A 20 -0.93 -9.18 -11.37
CA ARG A 20 -2.10 -9.46 -10.54
C ARG A 20 -2.90 -8.16 -10.51
N HIS A 21 -3.97 -8.10 -11.31
CA HIS A 21 -4.91 -7.00 -11.28
C HIS A 21 -5.53 -6.96 -9.87
N HIS A 22 -5.17 -5.95 -9.09
CA HIS A 22 -5.75 -5.72 -7.77
C HIS A 22 -7.18 -5.20 -7.98
N ASP A 23 -8.18 -6.06 -7.78
CA ASP A 23 -9.58 -5.66 -7.71
C ASP A 23 -9.92 -5.31 -6.25
N PRO A 24 -10.00 -4.01 -5.90
CA PRO A 24 -10.33 -3.60 -4.54
C PRO A 24 -11.71 -4.09 -4.09
N ARG A 25 -12.64 -4.38 -5.02
CA ARG A 25 -13.99 -4.87 -4.70
C ARG A 25 -13.99 -6.31 -4.18
N ARG A 26 -12.90 -7.05 -4.40
CA ARG A 26 -12.71 -8.42 -3.90
C ARG A 26 -11.80 -8.49 -2.68
N ALA A 27 -11.21 -7.36 -2.27
CA ALA A 27 -10.37 -7.31 -1.08
C ALA A 27 -11.25 -7.49 0.17
N ARG A 28 -10.87 -8.42 1.05
CA ARG A 28 -11.46 -8.49 2.38
C ARG A 28 -11.10 -7.21 3.14
N ARG A 29 -12.04 -6.67 3.92
CA ARG A 29 -11.77 -5.55 4.84
C ARG A 29 -10.55 -5.89 5.71
N ALA A 30 -9.67 -4.91 5.91
CA ALA A 30 -8.50 -5.04 6.75
C ALA A 30 -8.93 -5.31 8.20
N PRO A 31 -8.46 -6.40 8.84
CA PRO A 31 -8.85 -6.74 10.21
C PRO A 31 -8.12 -5.92 11.28
N TRP A 32 -7.21 -5.03 10.88
CA TRP A 32 -6.40 -4.18 11.76
C TRP A 32 -6.91 -2.74 11.72
N PRO A 33 -6.65 -1.93 12.76
CA PRO A 33 -6.89 -0.50 12.74
C PRO A 33 -6.20 0.18 11.56
N VAL A 34 -6.90 1.09 10.88
CA VAL A 34 -6.37 1.83 9.74
C VAL A 34 -6.28 3.31 10.09
N THR A 35 -5.11 3.91 9.87
CA THR A 35 -4.96 5.37 9.91
C THR A 35 -4.67 5.89 8.51
N VAL A 36 -5.57 6.71 7.98
CA VAL A 36 -5.36 7.40 6.70
C VAL A 36 -4.84 8.80 6.99
N ILE A 37 -3.65 9.11 6.47
CA ILE A 37 -3.03 10.43 6.59
C ILE A 37 -3.09 11.08 5.23
N ARG A 38 -3.82 12.19 5.11
CA ARG A 38 -3.86 13.02 3.89
C ARG A 38 -3.15 14.35 4.10
N ALA A 39 -2.64 14.94 3.04
CA ALA A 39 -2.17 16.32 3.08
C ALA A 39 -3.29 17.30 2.69
N ALA A 40 -3.32 18.47 3.32
CA ALA A 40 -4.42 19.43 3.19
C ALA A 40 -4.58 19.99 1.77
N HIS A 41 -3.49 20.03 0.99
CA HIS A 41 -3.44 20.60 -0.35
C HIS A 41 -3.02 19.58 -1.42
N ASP A 42 -3.17 18.28 -1.16
CA ASP A 42 -2.94 17.25 -2.16
C ASP A 42 -4.12 17.19 -3.15
N PRO A 43 -3.95 17.56 -4.43
CA PRO A 43 -5.03 17.46 -5.42
C PRO A 43 -5.37 16.02 -5.79
N GLY A 44 -4.48 15.06 -5.48
CA GLY A 44 -4.66 13.64 -5.77
C GLY A 44 -5.45 12.87 -4.71
N LEU A 45 -5.72 13.46 -3.54
CA LEU A 45 -6.46 12.82 -2.45
C LEU A 45 -7.32 13.84 -1.69
N ASP A 46 -8.56 14.00 -2.13
CA ASP A 46 -9.53 14.82 -1.41
C ASP A 46 -10.06 14.14 -0.13
N ALA A 47 -10.85 14.88 0.66
CA ALA A 47 -11.39 14.39 1.92
C ALA A 47 -12.41 13.25 1.74
N ALA A 48 -13.18 13.24 0.65
CA ALA A 48 -14.17 12.20 0.39
C ALA A 48 -13.49 10.88 -0.01
N ALA A 49 -12.47 10.95 -0.85
CA ALA A 49 -11.62 9.83 -1.22
C ALA A 49 -10.87 9.26 -0.02
N ALA A 50 -10.38 10.12 0.88
CA ALA A 50 -9.79 9.67 2.14
C ALA A 50 -10.82 8.96 3.05
N ALA A 51 -12.06 9.45 3.12
CA ALA A 51 -13.13 8.84 3.91
C ALA A 51 -13.60 7.49 3.34
N ALA A 52 -13.54 7.30 2.02
CA ALA A 52 -13.92 6.04 1.36
C ALA A 52 -13.08 4.82 1.83
N TRP A 53 -11.95 5.05 2.51
CA TRP A 53 -11.20 3.98 3.18
C TRP A 53 -12.00 3.22 4.25
N GLN A 54 -13.09 3.79 4.76
CA GLN A 54 -14.01 3.09 5.67
C GLN A 54 -14.59 1.80 5.07
N ASP A 55 -14.72 1.74 3.74
CA ASP A 55 -15.24 0.57 3.03
C ASP A 55 -14.23 -0.60 3.04
N TYR A 56 -12.96 -0.30 3.33
CA TYR A 56 -11.83 -1.23 3.29
C TYR A 56 -11.21 -1.51 4.66
N ALA A 57 -11.42 -0.64 5.65
CA ALA A 57 -11.07 -0.91 7.05
C ALA A 57 -12.22 -1.66 7.73
N ALA A 58 -11.94 -2.43 8.79
CA ALA A 58 -12.97 -2.87 9.74
C ALA A 58 -13.54 -1.65 10.50
N ASP A 59 -13.82 -1.77 11.79
CA ASP A 59 -14.58 -0.73 12.51
C ASP A 59 -13.68 0.32 13.21
N ASP A 60 -12.35 0.21 13.07
CA ASP A 60 -11.38 1.16 13.62
C ASP A 60 -10.62 1.88 12.50
N ILE A 61 -11.12 3.05 12.12
CA ILE A 61 -10.48 3.94 11.15
C ILE A 61 -10.27 5.34 11.76
N THR A 62 -9.04 5.84 11.64
CA THR A 62 -8.71 7.23 11.96
C THR A 62 -8.37 7.96 10.66
N LEU A 63 -9.01 9.11 10.44
CA LEU A 63 -8.65 10.04 9.37
C LEU A 63 -7.87 11.21 9.97
N ALA A 64 -6.64 11.43 9.48
CA ALA A 64 -5.78 12.52 9.92
C ALA A 64 -5.40 13.39 8.72
N THR A 65 -5.29 14.71 8.95
CA THR A 65 -4.84 15.66 7.93
C THR A 65 -3.58 16.35 8.42
N VAL A 66 -2.56 16.42 7.57
CA VAL A 66 -1.34 17.21 7.79
C VAL A 66 -1.29 18.40 6.83
N PRO A 67 -0.64 19.53 7.20
CA PRO A 67 -0.39 20.60 6.25
C PRO A 67 0.52 20.14 5.10
N GLY A 68 0.37 20.74 3.91
CA GLY A 68 1.26 20.50 2.77
C GLY A 68 0.58 19.84 1.57
N ASP A 69 1.40 19.40 0.63
CA ASP A 69 1.02 18.75 -0.62
C ASP A 69 1.22 17.22 -0.56
N HIS A 70 1.13 16.56 -1.72
CA HIS A 70 1.34 15.13 -1.87
C HIS A 70 2.63 14.60 -1.20
N PHE A 71 3.67 15.42 -1.09
CA PHE A 71 4.95 15.05 -0.50
C PHE A 71 5.11 15.49 0.96
N ALA A 72 4.02 15.85 1.66
CA ALA A 72 4.03 16.28 3.06
C ALA A 72 4.74 15.28 3.99
N CYS A 73 4.72 13.99 3.69
CA CYS A 73 5.44 12.97 4.48
C CYS A 73 6.98 13.11 4.40
N PHE A 74 7.52 13.74 3.36
CA PHE A 74 8.95 14.00 3.19
C PHE A 74 9.33 15.41 3.60
N THR A 75 8.48 16.40 3.32
CA THR A 75 8.74 17.81 3.64
C THR A 75 8.42 18.16 5.09
N ARG A 76 7.53 17.39 5.73
CA ARG A 76 7.13 17.54 7.15
C ARG A 76 7.15 16.19 7.88
N PRO A 77 8.29 15.47 7.90
CA PRO A 77 8.35 14.11 8.39
C PRO A 77 7.96 13.99 9.87
N TYR A 78 8.22 15.03 10.68
CA TYR A 78 7.84 15.03 12.10
C TYR A 78 6.33 14.91 12.31
N ASP A 79 5.51 15.62 11.52
CA ASP A 79 4.06 15.56 11.63
C ASP A 79 3.54 14.16 11.29
N THR A 80 4.05 13.55 10.22
CA THR A 80 3.71 12.19 9.82
C THR A 80 4.16 11.16 10.84
N VAL A 81 5.41 11.23 11.31
CA VAL A 81 5.95 10.29 12.32
C VAL A 81 5.19 10.38 13.63
N ARG A 82 4.79 11.58 14.07
CA ARG A 82 3.97 11.76 15.27
C ARG A 82 2.63 11.05 15.15
N LEU A 83 1.97 11.14 14.00
CA LEU A 83 0.70 10.44 13.75
C LEU A 83 0.88 8.92 13.75
N ILE A 84 1.92 8.41 13.08
CA ILE A 84 2.25 6.97 13.07
C ILE A 84 2.52 6.47 14.48
N ALA A 85 3.37 7.18 15.23
CA ALA A 85 3.71 6.80 16.61
C ALA A 85 2.51 6.88 17.56
N GLY A 86 1.52 7.74 17.27
CA GLY A 86 0.26 7.77 18.00
C GLY A 86 -0.67 6.60 17.64
N ALA A 87 -0.69 6.18 16.38
CA ALA A 87 -1.51 5.05 15.93
C ALA A 87 -1.01 3.71 16.49
N VAL A 88 0.30 3.48 16.55
CA VAL A 88 0.91 2.23 17.05
C VAL A 88 0.71 2.03 18.57
N ARG A 89 0.44 3.11 19.31
CA ARG A 89 0.29 3.08 20.78
C ARG A 89 -1.17 2.93 21.26
N ARG A 90 -2.12 2.75 20.36
CA ARG A 90 -3.53 2.52 20.70
C ARG A 90 -3.84 1.08 21.05
#